data_AF-B4DIX1-F1
#
_entry.id   AF-B4DIX1-F1
#
_cell.length_a   1.000
_cell.length_b   1.000
_cell.length_c   1.000
_cell.angle_alpha   90.00
_cell.angle_beta   90.00
_cell.angle_gamma   90.00
#
_symmetry.space_group_name_H-M   'P 1'
#
loop_
_entity.id
_entity.type
_entity.pdbx_description
1 polymer ?
#
loop_
_entity_poly.entity_id
_entity_poly.type
_entity_poly.pdbx_seq_one_letter_code
_entity_poly.pdbx_strand_id
1 'polypeptide(L)'
;MDLVELVSLFPTLAGLAGLQVPPRCPVPSFHVELCREGKNLLKHFRFRDLEEDPYLPGNPRELIAYSQYPRPSDIPQWNSDKPSLKDIKIMGYSIRTIDYRYTVWVGFNPDEFLANFSDIHAGELYFVDSDPLQDHNMYNDSQGGDLFQLLMP
;
A
#
# COMPACT_ATOMS: atom_id res chain seq x y z
N MET A 1 15.04 9.68 -2.38
CA MET A 1 14.16 9.04 -3.37
C MET A 1 12.74 9.29 -2.88
N ASP A 2 11.86 9.84 -3.72
CA ASP A 2 10.48 10.08 -3.30
C ASP A 2 9.68 8.79 -3.40
N LEU A 3 8.94 8.46 -2.33
CA LEU A 3 8.02 7.33 -2.31
C LEU A 3 6.62 7.85 -2.66
N VAL A 4 6.06 7.37 -3.76
CA VAL A 4 4.76 7.80 -4.29
C VAL A 4 3.91 6.61 -4.69
N GLU A 5 2.59 6.78 -4.70
CA GLU A 5 1.62 5.73 -5.01
C GLU A 5 0.87 6.04 -6.31
N LEU A 6 0.49 4.99 -7.05
CA LEU A 6 -0.26 5.13 -8.32
C LEU A 6 -1.57 5.90 -8.14
N VAL A 7 -2.24 5.75 -7.01
CA VAL A 7 -3.49 6.47 -6.67
C VAL A 7 -3.30 8.00 -6.60
N SER A 8 -2.06 8.49 -6.53
CA SER A 8 -1.75 9.92 -6.58
C SER A 8 -1.75 10.48 -8.01
N LEU A 9 -1.74 9.63 -9.05
CA LEU A 9 -1.70 10.06 -10.44
C LEU A 9 -2.92 10.91 -10.80
N PHE A 10 -4.13 10.41 -10.55
CA PHE A 10 -5.37 11.09 -10.88
C PHE A 10 -5.50 12.49 -10.24
N PRO A 11 -5.40 12.66 -8.91
CA PRO A 11 -5.50 13.99 -8.29
C PRO A 11 -4.37 14.93 -8.72
N THR A 12 -3.20 14.40 -9.08
CA THR A 12 -2.08 15.21 -9.60
C THR A 12 -2.36 15.73 -11.01
N LEU A 13 -2.85 14.87 -11.92
CA LEU A 13 -3.21 15.26 -13.28
C LEU A 13 -4.36 16.28 -13.29
N ALA A 14 -5.38 16.09 -12.45
CA ALA A 14 -6.46 17.08 -12.27
C ALA A 14 -5.89 18.45 -11.86
N GLY A 15 -4.97 18.46 -10.89
CA GLY A 15 -4.30 19.68 -10.44
C GLY A 15 -3.43 20.33 -11.53
N LEU A 16 -2.67 19.55 -12.30
CA LEU A 16 -1.85 20.05 -13.41
C LEU A 16 -2.68 20.64 -14.55
N ALA A 17 -3.86 20.07 -14.80
CA ALA A 17 -4.81 20.58 -15.79
C ALA A 17 -5.59 21.83 -15.30
N GLY A 18 -5.37 22.30 -14.07
CA GLY A 18 -6.13 23.41 -13.50
C GLY A 18 -7.58 23.06 -13.14
N LEU A 19 -7.91 21.77 -13.07
CA LEU A 19 -9.24 21.29 -12.67
C LEU A 19 -9.36 21.22 -11.14
N GLN A 20 -10.60 21.15 -10.66
CA GLN A 20 -10.85 20.89 -9.25
C GLN A 20 -10.41 19.45 -8.90
N VAL A 21 -9.53 19.34 -7.90
CA VAL A 21 -9.07 18.04 -7.39
C VAL A 21 -10.18 17.40 -6.55
N PRO A 22 -10.55 16.13 -6.79
CA PRO A 22 -11.59 15.47 -6.01
C PRO A 22 -11.33 15.44 -4.50
N PRO A 23 -12.39 15.41 -3.68
CA PRO A 23 -12.27 15.26 -2.24
C PRO A 23 -11.74 13.87 -1.87
N ARG A 24 -11.26 13.73 -0.63
CA ARG A 24 -10.87 12.41 -0.10
C ARG A 24 -12.08 11.47 -0.04
N CYS A 25 -11.84 10.19 -0.34
CA CYS A 25 -12.87 9.18 -0.21
C CYS A 25 -13.29 9.01 1.27
N PRO A 26 -14.60 8.92 1.57
CA PRO A 26 -15.07 8.53 2.89
C PRO A 26 -14.90 7.01 3.08
N VAL A 27 -14.97 6.54 4.32
CA VAL A 27 -15.00 5.11 4.63
C VAL A 27 -16.40 4.75 5.13
N PRO A 28 -17.19 3.90 4.43
CA PRO A 28 -16.89 3.26 3.14
C PRO A 28 -17.18 4.16 1.92
N SER A 29 -16.55 3.86 0.77
CA SER A 29 -16.65 4.65 -0.47
C SER A 29 -17.38 3.97 -1.64
N PHE A 30 -18.02 2.80 -1.45
CA PHE A 30 -18.62 2.00 -2.54
C PHE A 30 -19.64 2.72 -3.42
N HIS A 31 -20.39 3.68 -2.86
CA HIS A 31 -21.42 4.43 -3.57
C HIS A 31 -20.99 5.87 -3.89
N VAL A 32 -19.69 6.15 -3.80
CA VAL A 32 -19.13 7.46 -4.13
C VAL A 32 -18.59 7.42 -5.56
N GLU A 33 -19.22 8.18 -6.45
CA GLU A 33 -18.86 8.20 -7.87
C GLU A 33 -17.46 8.80 -8.12
N LEU A 34 -17.10 9.86 -7.40
CA LEU A 34 -15.84 10.57 -7.59
C LEU A 34 -15.22 11.01 -6.26
N CYS A 35 -14.09 10.41 -5.92
CA CYS A 35 -13.24 10.80 -4.80
C CYS A 35 -11.79 10.35 -5.07
N ARG A 36 -10.86 10.64 -4.16
CA ARG A 36 -9.45 10.23 -4.29
C ARG A 36 -8.85 9.75 -2.98
N GLU A 37 -8.07 8.68 -3.05
CA GLU A 37 -7.23 8.21 -1.93
C GLU A 37 -5.85 8.88 -1.93
N GLY A 38 -5.20 8.91 -3.10
CA GLY A 38 -3.85 9.47 -3.26
C GLY A 38 -3.76 10.97 -3.03
N LYS A 39 -2.54 11.48 -2.83
CA LYS A 39 -2.29 12.91 -2.64
C LYS A 39 -2.09 13.60 -3.99
N ASN A 40 -2.45 14.88 -4.09
CA ASN A 40 -2.02 15.70 -5.22
C ASN A 40 -0.54 16.07 -5.04
N LEU A 41 0.29 15.69 -6.00
CA LEU A 41 1.75 15.84 -5.98
C LEU A 41 2.25 17.08 -6.75
N LEU A 42 1.38 18.06 -7.04
CA LEU A 42 1.75 19.32 -7.72
C LEU A 42 3.02 20.00 -7.18
N LYS A 43 3.29 19.87 -5.88
CA LYS A 43 4.50 20.41 -5.24
C LYS A 43 5.80 19.89 -5.87
N HIS A 44 5.81 18.65 -6.35
CA HIS A 44 6.99 18.05 -7.00
C HIS A 44 7.26 18.63 -8.40
N PHE A 45 6.30 19.36 -8.99
CA PHE A 45 6.41 19.96 -10.32
C PHE A 45 6.67 21.48 -10.29
N ARG A 46 6.53 22.12 -9.12
CA ARG A 46 6.78 23.56 -8.97
C ARG A 46 8.27 23.79 -8.74
N PHE A 47 9.03 23.99 -9.82
CA PHE A 47 10.45 24.36 -9.83
C PHE A 47 10.75 25.80 -9.36
N ARG A 48 9.89 26.42 -8.54
CA ARG A 48 10.13 27.79 -8.08
C ARG A 48 10.68 27.78 -6.66
N ASP A 49 11.89 28.35 -6.54
CA ASP A 49 12.60 28.72 -5.33
C ASP A 49 11.64 29.10 -4.20
N LEU A 50 11.39 28.20 -3.25
CA LEU A 50 10.68 28.53 -2.02
C LEU A 50 11.27 27.70 -0.90
N GLU A 51 11.98 28.43 -0.03
CA GLU A 51 12.02 28.27 1.42
C GLU A 51 11.35 26.99 1.92
N GLU A 52 12.16 26.15 2.57
CA GLU A 52 11.73 24.99 3.33
C GLU A 52 10.36 25.25 3.98
N ASP A 53 9.32 24.57 3.47
CA ASP A 53 8.03 24.52 4.13
C ASP A 53 8.30 24.01 5.55
N PRO A 54 8.07 24.81 6.62
CA PRO A 54 8.45 24.43 7.99
C PRO A 54 7.75 23.16 8.47
N TYR A 55 6.75 22.67 7.73
CA TYR A 55 5.97 21.48 8.04
C TYR A 55 6.47 20.20 7.37
N LEU A 56 7.54 20.23 6.56
CA LEU A 56 8.19 19.01 6.08
C LEU A 56 9.72 19.19 6.05
N PRO A 57 10.41 18.42 6.89
CA PRO A 57 10.77 17.10 6.43
C PRO A 57 10.24 16.06 7.41
N GLY A 58 9.09 15.46 7.09
CA GLY A 58 8.76 14.16 7.69
C GLY A 58 9.94 13.24 7.45
N ASN A 59 10.41 12.56 8.50
CA ASN A 59 11.53 11.64 8.41
C ASN A 59 11.28 10.71 7.20
N PRO A 60 12.20 10.60 6.22
CA PRO A 60 12.00 9.76 5.04
C PRO A 60 11.62 8.30 5.38
N ARG A 61 11.98 7.84 6.58
CA ARG A 61 11.59 6.54 7.14
C ARG A 61 10.10 6.41 7.48
N GLU A 62 9.38 7.52 7.60
CA GLU A 62 7.92 7.56 7.80
C GLU A 62 7.16 7.52 6.47
N LEU A 63 7.85 7.58 5.33
CA LEU A 63 7.20 7.45 4.03
C LEU A 63 6.82 5.98 3.78
N ILE A 64 5.54 5.77 3.50
CA ILE A 64 4.95 4.46 3.23
C ILE A 64 4.18 4.49 1.91
N ALA A 65 4.30 3.41 1.13
CA ALA A 65 3.45 3.10 -0.01
C ALA A 65 2.76 1.75 0.23
N TYR A 66 1.48 1.68 -0.12
CA TYR A 66 0.66 0.51 0.07
C TYR A 66 0.37 -0.19 -1.26
N SER A 67 0.25 -1.50 -1.23
CA SER A 67 -0.29 -2.28 -2.34
C SER A 67 -1.14 -3.45 -1.84
N GLN A 68 -2.05 -3.88 -2.70
CA GLN A 68 -2.96 -5.00 -2.44
C GLN A 68 -2.93 -5.96 -3.61
N TYR A 69 -2.99 -7.27 -3.35
CA TYR A 69 -3.03 -8.27 -4.41
C TYR A 69 -3.94 -9.45 -4.04
N PRO A 70 -4.95 -9.78 -4.86
CA PRO A 70 -5.88 -10.88 -4.57
C PRO A 70 -5.33 -12.25 -5.00
N ARG A 71 -5.68 -13.29 -4.23
CA ARG A 71 -5.42 -14.70 -4.56
C ARG A 71 -6.68 -15.56 -4.32
N PRO A 72 -6.92 -16.60 -5.14
CA PRO A 72 -8.06 -17.48 -4.97
C PRO A 72 -7.83 -18.66 -4.00
N SER A 73 -6.56 -18.98 -3.70
CA SER A 73 -6.14 -20.10 -2.86
C SER A 73 -4.69 -19.92 -2.42
N ASP A 74 -4.30 -20.61 -1.34
CA ASP A 74 -2.90 -20.76 -0.90
C ASP A 74 -2.03 -21.49 -1.91
N ILE A 75 -2.63 -22.43 -2.66
CA ILE A 75 -1.91 -23.27 -3.61
C ILE A 75 -2.00 -22.63 -5.00
N PRO A 76 -0.86 -22.52 -5.73
CA PRO A 76 -0.87 -22.04 -7.10
C PRO A 76 -1.83 -22.82 -8.00
N GLN A 77 -2.63 -22.08 -8.76
CA GLN A 77 -3.61 -22.59 -9.71
C GLN A 77 -3.74 -21.62 -10.90
N TRP A 78 -4.47 -22.04 -11.94
CA TRP A 78 -4.51 -21.32 -13.21
C TRP A 78 -4.98 -19.86 -13.12
N ASN A 79 -5.94 -19.56 -12.24
CA ASN A 79 -6.44 -18.20 -12.03
C ASN A 79 -5.74 -17.44 -10.89
N SER A 80 -4.59 -17.92 -10.39
CA SER A 80 -3.93 -17.32 -9.23
C SER A 80 -3.50 -15.87 -9.46
N ASP A 81 -3.03 -15.50 -10.65
CA ASP A 81 -2.55 -14.13 -10.93
C ASP A 81 -3.66 -13.18 -11.38
N LYS A 82 -4.85 -13.71 -11.65
CA LYS A 82 -6.01 -12.92 -12.07
C LYS A 82 -7.32 -13.63 -11.68
N PRO A 83 -7.62 -13.74 -10.38
CA PRO A 83 -8.87 -14.32 -9.93
C PRO A 83 -10.06 -13.41 -10.32
N SER A 84 -11.22 -14.02 -10.57
CA SER A 84 -12.47 -13.26 -10.62
C SER A 84 -12.85 -12.81 -9.21
N LEU A 85 -13.59 -11.70 -9.05
CA LEU A 85 -13.97 -11.17 -7.73
C LEU A 85 -14.53 -12.24 -6.77
N LYS A 86 -15.51 -13.03 -7.24
CA LYS A 86 -16.14 -14.12 -6.49
C LYS A 86 -15.18 -15.23 -6.03
N ASP A 87 -14.03 -15.35 -6.69
CA ASP A 87 -13.04 -16.40 -6.42
C ASP A 87 -11.96 -15.91 -5.44
N ILE A 88 -11.91 -14.60 -5.12
CA ILE A 88 -10.90 -14.04 -4.21
C ILE A 88 -11.23 -14.48 -2.79
N LYS A 89 -10.33 -15.26 -2.19
CA LYS A 89 -10.46 -15.75 -0.81
C LYS A 89 -9.36 -15.24 0.11
N ILE A 90 -8.25 -14.78 -0.48
CA ILE A 90 -7.06 -14.32 0.23
C ILE A 90 -6.64 -13.01 -0.41
N MET A 91 -6.22 -12.04 0.40
CA MET A 91 -5.66 -10.79 -0.08
C MET A 91 -4.33 -10.50 0.61
N GLY A 92 -3.32 -10.20 -0.20
CA GLY A 92 -2.03 -9.71 0.28
C GLY A 92 -2.11 -8.21 0.48
N TYR A 93 -1.80 -7.75 1.68
CA TYR A 93 -1.63 -6.33 2.02
C TYR A 93 -0.15 -6.06 2.24
N SER A 94 0.43 -5.19 1.43
CA SER A 94 1.85 -4.85 1.52
C SER A 94 2.07 -3.39 1.90
N ILE A 95 3.09 -3.20 2.73
CA ILE A 95 3.70 -1.92 3.09
C ILE A 95 5.11 -1.91 2.52
N ARG A 96 5.45 -0.85 1.80
CA ARG A 96 6.82 -0.58 1.34
C ARG A 96 7.29 0.72 1.94
N THR A 97 8.43 0.67 2.63
CA THR A 97 9.19 1.83 3.09
C THR A 97 10.52 1.91 2.35
N ILE A 98 11.37 2.86 2.73
CA ILE A 98 12.77 2.87 2.24
C ILE A 98 13.62 1.75 2.85
N ASP A 99 13.26 1.26 4.04
CA ASP A 99 14.06 0.32 4.82
C ASP A 99 13.61 -1.14 4.62
N TYR A 100 12.31 -1.38 4.39
CA TYR A 100 11.75 -2.72 4.29
C TYR A 100 10.50 -2.82 3.42
N ARG A 101 10.17 -4.05 3.05
CA ARG A 101 8.87 -4.44 2.50
C ARG A 101 8.27 -5.51 3.40
N TYR A 102 7.04 -5.27 3.82
CA TYR A 102 6.26 -6.18 4.63
C TYR A 102 4.98 -6.55 3.87
N THR A 103 4.61 -7.83 3.84
CA THR A 103 3.33 -8.30 3.29
C THR A 103 2.70 -9.28 4.25
N VAL A 104 1.39 -9.15 4.47
CA VAL A 104 0.59 -10.19 5.12
C VAL A 104 -0.52 -10.65 4.18
N TRP A 105 -0.67 -11.96 4.05
CA TRP A 105 -1.73 -12.60 3.28
C TRP A 105 -2.81 -13.08 4.25
N VAL A 106 -4.00 -12.52 4.12
CA VAL A 106 -5.11 -12.75 5.06
C VAL A 106 -6.37 -13.18 4.35
N GLY A 107 -7.26 -13.86 5.09
CA GLY A 107 -8.59 -14.21 4.59
C GLY A 107 -9.35 -12.97 4.11
N PHE A 108 -10.07 -13.08 3.00
CA PHE A 108 -10.81 -11.98 2.38
C PHE A 108 -12.21 -12.41 1.99
N ASN A 109 -13.22 -11.61 2.37
CA ASN A 109 -14.60 -11.80 1.98
C ASN A 109 -14.92 -10.91 0.75
N PRO A 110 -15.14 -11.48 -0.45
CA PRO A 110 -15.40 -10.70 -1.66
C PRO A 110 -16.81 -10.12 -1.74
N ASP A 111 -17.76 -10.58 -0.92
CA ASP A 111 -19.12 -10.04 -0.87
C ASP A 111 -19.19 -8.79 0.01
N GLU A 112 -18.41 -8.78 1.10
CA GLU A 112 -18.34 -7.66 2.06
C GLU A 112 -17.17 -6.72 1.81
N PHE A 113 -16.20 -7.14 0.97
CA PHE A 113 -14.92 -6.46 0.74
C PHE A 113 -14.12 -6.23 2.02
N LEU A 114 -14.13 -7.22 2.92
CA LEU A 114 -13.47 -7.16 4.22
C LEU A 114 -12.33 -8.16 4.31
N ALA A 115 -11.20 -7.70 4.85
CA ALA A 115 -10.08 -8.54 5.23
C ALA A 115 -10.20 -9.01 6.68
N ASN A 116 -9.89 -10.28 6.91
CA ASN A 116 -9.84 -10.89 8.22
C ASN A 116 -8.37 -11.04 8.68
N PHE A 117 -7.85 -10.01 9.35
CA PHE A 117 -6.46 -10.02 9.86
C PHE A 117 -6.18 -11.03 10.98
N SER A 118 -7.22 -11.72 11.49
CA SER A 118 -7.04 -12.86 12.41
C SER A 118 -6.81 -14.19 11.67
N ASP A 119 -7.09 -14.25 10.37
CA ASP A 119 -6.91 -15.42 9.52
C ASP A 119 -5.69 -15.23 8.62
N ILE A 120 -4.50 -15.48 9.18
CA ILE A 120 -3.22 -15.27 8.50
C ILE A 120 -2.82 -16.54 7.74
N HIS A 121 -2.68 -16.42 6.43
CA HIS A 121 -2.26 -17.50 5.53
C HIS A 121 -0.75 -17.54 5.32
N ALA A 122 -0.12 -16.36 5.19
CA ALA A 122 1.31 -16.23 5.01
C ALA A 122 1.77 -14.81 5.37
N GLY A 123 3.07 -14.67 5.60
CA GLY A 123 3.71 -13.37 5.82
C GLY A 123 5.07 -13.29 5.16
N GLU A 124 5.45 -12.08 4.77
CA GLU A 124 6.71 -11.78 4.10
C GLU A 124 7.34 -10.53 4.72
N LEU A 125 8.63 -10.58 5.02
CA LEU A 125 9.41 -9.44 5.48
C LEU A 125 10.78 -9.44 4.80
N TYR A 126 11.10 -8.36 4.11
CA TYR A 126 12.36 -8.17 3.40
C TYR A 126 12.97 -6.82 3.76
N PHE A 127 14.25 -6.80 4.15
CA PHE A 127 14.99 -5.58 4.44
C PHE A 127 15.76 -5.12 3.20
N VAL A 128 15.53 -3.89 2.75
CA VAL A 128 16.02 -3.39 1.46
C VAL A 128 17.55 -3.36 1.40
N ASP A 129 18.21 -2.98 2.50
CA ASP A 129 19.67 -2.84 2.54
C ASP A 129 20.40 -4.19 2.53
N SER A 130 19.88 -5.20 3.24
CA SER A 130 20.53 -6.52 3.36
C SER A 130 20.05 -7.53 2.33
N ASP A 131 18.84 -7.36 1.81
CA ASP A 131 18.21 -8.23 0.81
C ASP A 131 17.58 -7.38 -0.32
N PRO A 132 18.41 -6.78 -1.20
CA PRO A 132 17.92 -5.96 -2.30
C PRO A 132 17.13 -6.74 -3.35
N LEU A 133 17.31 -8.07 -3.43
CA LEU A 133 16.60 -8.95 -4.36
C LEU A 133 15.28 -9.49 -3.78
N GLN A 134 15.06 -9.33 -2.47
CA GLN A 134 13.87 -9.81 -1.76
C GLN A 134 13.66 -11.33 -1.93
N ASP A 135 14.76 -12.09 -1.89
CA ASP A 135 14.77 -13.54 -2.04
C ASP A 135 14.95 -14.30 -0.71
N HIS A 136 15.12 -13.58 0.41
CA HIS A 136 15.25 -14.15 1.76
C HIS A 136 14.13 -13.63 2.69
N ASN A 137 13.05 -14.40 2.82
CA ASN A 137 11.92 -14.01 3.66
C ASN A 137 12.26 -14.16 5.16
N MET A 138 12.24 -13.03 5.89
CA MET A 138 12.55 -12.94 7.32
C MET A 138 11.31 -12.91 8.24
N TYR A 139 10.11 -13.14 7.70
CA TYR A 139 8.86 -12.99 8.47
C TYR A 139 8.81 -13.90 9.69
N ASN A 140 9.14 -15.19 9.56
CA ASN A 140 9.13 -16.12 10.69
C ASN A 140 10.33 -15.93 11.63
N ASP A 141 11.47 -15.53 11.09
CA ASP A 141 12.69 -15.30 11.88
C ASP A 141 12.56 -14.06 12.78
N SER A 142 11.74 -13.10 12.36
CA SER A 142 11.43 -11.90 13.14
C SER A 142 10.34 -12.10 14.20
N GLN A 143 9.57 -13.21 14.18
CA GLN A 143 8.50 -13.46 15.16
C GLN A 143 9.01 -13.61 16.60
N GLY A 144 10.32 -13.71 16.79
CA GLY A 144 10.99 -13.66 18.10
C GLY A 144 11.17 -12.26 18.70
N GLY A 145 10.63 -11.18 18.11
CA GLY A 145 10.79 -9.81 18.64
C GLY A 145 9.56 -8.90 18.53
N ASP A 146 9.50 -7.90 19.41
CA ASP A 146 8.46 -6.86 19.57
C ASP A 146 8.11 -6.04 18.31
N LEU A 147 8.80 -6.29 17.19
CA LEU A 147 8.64 -5.58 15.92
C LEU A 147 7.23 -5.73 15.32
N PHE A 148 6.57 -6.87 15.54
CA PHE A 148 5.25 -7.14 14.97
C PHE A 148 4.14 -6.25 15.51
N GLN A 149 4.19 -5.86 16.79
CA GLN A 149 3.16 -4.98 17.37
C GLN A 149 3.24 -3.54 16.85
N LEU A 150 4.40 -3.12 16.34
CA LEU A 150 4.62 -1.77 15.80
C LEU A 150 4.25 -1.64 14.32
N LEU A 151 4.15 -2.76 13.60
CA LEU A 151 3.91 -2.80 12.15
C LEU A 151 2.47 -3.19 11.78
N MET A 152 1.67 -3.65 12.74
CA MET A 152 0.24 -3.84 12.55
C MET A 152 -0.47 -2.48 12.60
N PRO A 153 -1.32 -2.16 11.60
CA PRO A 153 -2.07 -0.91 11.54
C PRO A 153 -3.14 -0.76 12.64
#